data_AF-A0A7X8WLH0-F1
#
_entry.id   AF-A0A7X8WLH0-F1
#
_cell.length_a   1.000
_cell.length_b   1.000
_cell.length_c   1.000
_cell.angle_alpha   90.00
_cell.angle_beta   90.00
_cell.angle_gamma   90.00
#
_symmetry.space_group_name_H-M   'P 1'
#
loop_
_entity.id
_entity.type
_entity.pdbx_description
1 polymer ?
#
loop_
_entity_poly.entity_id
_entity_poly.type
_entity_poly.pdbx_seq_one_letter_code
_entity_poly.pdbx_strand_id
1 'polypeptide(L)'
;MLKPEPNIRRALTPLSWIYGFGVELRNYLFDNGILKQKEYPVPIICVGNLTVGGTGKTPHIEYILSVLSKRFKVAVVSRGYKRKSKSLQVVGVNSDVKRVGDEPLQIKLKYPNTTVVVDRDRRNAIEYLLAQDIDLQPDVVLLDDGYQHRYVKPSMSVLLVDSNRPVFEDKL
;
A
#
# COMPACT_ATOMS: atom_id res chain seq x y z
N MET A 1 11.37 -16.79 -22.62
CA MET A 1 12.01 -15.92 -21.62
C MET A 1 13.51 -15.87 -21.92
N LEU A 2 13.99 -14.77 -22.51
CA LEU A 2 15.42 -14.57 -22.77
C LEU A 2 16.12 -14.29 -21.44
N LYS A 3 17.02 -15.17 -21.00
CA LYS A 3 17.94 -14.87 -19.89
C LYS A 3 18.78 -13.66 -20.32
N PRO A 4 18.83 -12.56 -19.55
CA PRO A 4 19.67 -11.44 -19.91
C PRO A 4 21.14 -11.87 -19.93
N GLU A 5 21.84 -11.51 -21.01
CA GLU A 5 23.27 -11.73 -21.20
C GLU A 5 24.08 -11.29 -19.96
N PRO A 6 25.10 -12.06 -19.53
CA PRO A 6 25.83 -11.87 -18.27
C PRO A 6 26.48 -10.48 -18.10
N ASN A 7 26.67 -9.73 -19.18
CA ASN A 7 27.23 -8.37 -19.18
C ASN A 7 26.26 -7.29 -18.64
N ILE A 8 24.95 -7.44 -18.84
CA ILE A 8 23.98 -6.42 -18.39
C ILE A 8 23.83 -6.45 -16.86
N ARG A 9 23.90 -7.63 -16.25
CA ARG A 9 23.84 -7.80 -14.79
C ARG A 9 25.03 -7.14 -14.07
N ARG A 10 26.23 -7.24 -14.66
CA ARG A 10 27.46 -6.62 -14.11
C ARG A 10 27.49 -5.10 -14.26
N ALA A 11 26.91 -4.57 -15.34
CA ALA A 11 26.82 -3.12 -15.55
C ALA A 11 25.82 -2.43 -14.60
N LEU A 12 24.78 -3.14 -14.16
CA LEU A 12 23.76 -2.62 -13.24
C LEU A 12 24.14 -2.78 -11.75
N THR A 13 25.17 -3.55 -11.43
CA THR A 13 25.63 -3.81 -10.05
C THR A 13 26.04 -2.54 -9.29
N PRO A 14 26.82 -1.59 -9.85
CA PRO A 14 27.12 -0.35 -9.13
C PRO A 14 25.86 0.50 -8.86
N LEU A 15 24.88 0.45 -9.76
CA LEU A 15 23.60 1.15 -9.57
C LEU A 15 22.74 0.48 -8.48
N SER A 16 22.78 -0.86 -8.38
CA SER A 16 22.08 -1.59 -7.32
C SER A 16 22.69 -1.32 -5.93
N TRP A 17 24.01 -1.13 -5.84
CA TRP A 17 24.68 -0.76 -4.58
C TRP A 17 24.26 0.63 -4.10
N ILE A 18 24.22 1.62 -4.99
CA ILE A 18 23.76 2.98 -4.64
C ILE A 18 22.30 2.96 -4.20
N TYR A 19 21.44 2.22 -4.91
CA TYR A 19 20.04 2.06 -4.53
C TYR A 19 19.90 1.36 -3.17
N GLY A 20 20.63 0.25 -2.96
CA GLY A 20 20.66 -0.50 -1.70
C GLY A 20 21.07 0.37 -0.53
N PHE A 21 22.18 1.11 -0.66
CA PHE A 21 22.65 2.06 0.36
C PHE A 21 21.60 3.13 0.68
N GLY A 22 20.93 3.69 -0.34
CA GLY A 22 19.86 4.68 -0.11
C GLY A 22 18.66 4.09 0.64
N VAL A 23 18.28 2.85 0.34
CA VAL A 23 17.20 2.13 1.05
C VAL A 23 17.61 1.78 2.48
N GLU A 24 18.83 1.31 2.69
CA GLU A 24 19.39 0.99 4.01
C GLU A 24 19.49 2.23 4.88
N LEU A 25 20.03 3.33 4.37
CA LEU A 25 20.10 4.59 5.09
C LEU A 25 18.69 5.07 5.47
N ARG A 26 17.73 5.05 4.53
CA ARG A 26 16.34 5.42 4.82
C ARG A 26 15.75 4.53 5.91
N ASN A 27 15.99 3.21 5.87
CA ASN A 27 15.50 2.27 6.87
C ASN A 27 16.14 2.55 8.23
N TYR A 28 17.45 2.73 8.28
CA TYR A 28 18.20 3.11 9.47
C TYR A 28 17.65 4.39 10.10
N LEU A 29 17.32 5.41 9.30
CA LEU A 29 16.71 6.65 9.81
C LEU A 29 15.33 6.43 10.44
N PHE A 30 14.51 5.52 9.92
CA PHE A 30 13.24 5.14 10.56
C PHE A 30 13.45 4.30 11.83
N ASP A 31 14.39 3.34 11.78
CA ASP A 31 14.68 2.43 12.90
C ASP A 31 15.24 3.18 14.11
N ASN A 32 16.04 4.23 13.88
CA ASN A 32 16.57 5.12 14.91
C ASN A 32 15.63 6.29 15.26
N GLY A 33 14.40 6.32 14.73
CA GLY A 33 13.41 7.34 15.04
C GLY A 33 13.70 8.76 14.52
N ILE A 34 14.73 8.92 13.67
CA ILE A 34 15.07 10.20 13.03
C ILE A 34 13.94 10.59 12.05
N LEU A 35 13.48 9.63 11.25
CA LEU A 35 12.24 9.76 10.49
C LEU A 35 11.07 9.30 11.35
N LYS A 36 10.15 10.23 11.62
CA LYS A 36 8.99 9.97 12.49
C LYS A 36 7.92 9.17 11.75
N GLN A 37 7.52 8.07 12.38
CA GLN A 37 6.29 7.36 12.02
C GLN A 37 5.12 8.02 12.75
N LYS A 38 3.97 8.11 12.10
CA LYS A 38 2.74 8.63 12.69
C LYS A 38 1.81 7.50 13.07
N GLU A 39 1.37 7.51 14.33
CA GLU A 39 0.30 6.65 14.84
C GLU A 39 -1.04 7.38 14.73
N TYR A 40 -2.11 6.61 14.64
CA TYR A 40 -3.47 7.11 14.51
C TYR A 40 -4.37 6.44 15.55
N PRO A 41 -5.46 7.11 15.98
CA PRO A 41 -6.35 6.59 17.02
C PRO A 41 -7.21 5.41 16.54
N VAL A 42 -7.29 5.18 15.23
CA VAL A 42 -7.97 4.03 14.63
C VAL A 42 -6.97 2.94 14.26
N PRO A 43 -7.31 1.66 14.41
CA PRO A 43 -6.46 0.56 13.98
C PRO A 43 -6.17 0.63 12.47
N ILE A 44 -4.89 0.52 12.14
CA ILE A 44 -4.40 0.49 10.77
C ILE A 44 -3.86 -0.89 10.45
N ILE A 45 -4.46 -1.54 9.44
CA ILE A 45 -4.02 -2.84 8.93
C ILE A 45 -3.36 -2.61 7.57
N CYS A 46 -2.05 -2.84 7.50
CA CYS A 46 -1.30 -2.71 6.27
C CYS A 46 -1.22 -4.05 5.54
N VAL A 47 -1.60 -4.08 4.26
CA VAL A 47 -1.41 -5.24 3.38
C VAL A 47 -0.36 -4.88 2.32
N GLY A 48 0.74 -5.62 2.29
CA GLY A 48 1.86 -5.36 1.37
C GLY A 48 2.47 -6.64 0.84
N ASN A 49 3.38 -6.50 -0.13
CA ASN A 49 4.21 -7.60 -0.61
C ASN A 49 5.69 -7.25 -0.51
N LEU A 50 6.52 -8.28 -0.36
CA LEU A 50 7.97 -8.14 -0.38
C LEU A 50 8.53 -8.34 -1.81
N THR A 51 7.86 -9.15 -2.63
CA THR A 51 8.31 -9.48 -3.99
C THR A 51 7.64 -8.60 -5.04
N VAL A 52 8.40 -8.15 -6.04
CA VAL A 52 7.84 -7.48 -7.23
C VAL A 52 7.13 -8.51 -8.12
N GLY A 53 5.79 -8.41 -8.22
CA GLY A 53 4.96 -9.35 -8.97
C GLY A 53 3.50 -9.35 -8.52
N GLY A 54 2.64 -10.10 -9.22
CA GLY A 54 1.23 -10.28 -8.90
C GLY A 54 1.03 -11.22 -7.70
N THR A 55 1.34 -10.76 -6.50
CA THR A 55 1.33 -11.58 -5.27
C THR A 55 -0.05 -11.76 -4.64
N GLY A 56 -1.14 -11.55 -5.38
CA GLY A 56 -2.50 -11.69 -4.86
C GLY A 56 -2.90 -10.68 -3.77
N LYS A 57 -2.33 -9.46 -3.78
CA LYS A 57 -2.66 -8.37 -2.83
C LYS A 57 -4.14 -8.02 -2.83
N THR A 58 -4.70 -7.75 -4.01
CA THR A 58 -6.11 -7.36 -4.17
C THR A 58 -7.07 -8.41 -3.60
N PRO A 59 -6.95 -9.72 -3.92
CA PRO A 59 -7.74 -10.77 -3.26
C PRO A 59 -7.65 -10.77 -1.72
N HIS A 60 -6.47 -10.52 -1.14
CA HIS A 60 -6.30 -10.51 0.32
C HIS A 60 -6.94 -9.27 0.96
N ILE A 61 -6.83 -8.10 0.32
CA ILE A 61 -7.53 -6.89 0.78
C ILE A 61 -9.04 -7.12 0.73
N GLU A 62 -9.55 -7.66 -0.38
CA GLU A 62 -10.98 -7.98 -0.52
C GLU A 62 -11.44 -9.00 0.53
N TYR A 63 -10.62 -10.00 0.84
CA TYR A 63 -10.91 -10.97 1.89
C TYR A 63 -11.00 -10.30 3.27
N ILE A 64 -9.99 -9.54 3.67
CA ILE A 64 -9.97 -8.84 4.97
C ILE A 64 -11.15 -7.87 5.05
N LEU A 65 -11.40 -7.12 3.97
CA LEU A 65 -12.53 -6.22 3.87
C LEU A 65 -13.87 -6.96 4.04
N SER A 66 -14.05 -8.12 3.39
CA SER A 66 -15.28 -8.92 3.50
C SER A 66 -15.55 -9.46 4.90
N VAL A 67 -14.49 -9.70 5.69
CA VAL A 67 -14.60 -10.18 7.06
C VAL A 67 -14.89 -9.01 8.01
N LEU A 68 -14.14 -7.91 7.90
CA LEU A 68 -14.24 -6.78 8.80
C LEU A 68 -15.49 -5.92 8.56
N SER A 69 -15.90 -5.74 7.31
CA SER A 69 -17.09 -4.94 6.96
C SER A 69 -18.40 -5.47 7.55
N LYS A 70 -18.43 -6.71 8.05
CA LYS A 70 -19.59 -7.28 8.74
C LYS A 70 -19.82 -6.68 10.13
N ARG A 71 -18.80 -6.06 10.72
CA ARG A 71 -18.83 -5.57 12.11
C ARG A 71 -18.30 -4.15 12.29
N PHE A 72 -17.54 -3.65 11.32
CA PHE A 72 -16.81 -2.38 11.41
C PHE A 72 -17.00 -1.54 10.14
N LYS A 73 -17.01 -0.22 10.29
CA LYS A 73 -16.86 0.74 9.20
C LYS A 73 -15.41 0.71 8.71
N VAL A 74 -15.17 -0.01 7.63
CA VAL A 74 -13.83 -0.14 7.07
C VAL A 74 -13.63 0.91 5.98
N ALA A 75 -12.49 1.60 6.01
CA ALA A 75 -12.00 2.40 4.88
C ALA A 75 -10.76 1.75 4.25
N VAL A 76 -10.64 1.87 2.94
CA VAL A 76 -9.45 1.42 2.18
C VAL A 76 -8.71 2.65 1.69
N VAL A 77 -7.40 2.71 1.97
CA VAL A 77 -6.50 3.72 1.44
C VAL A 77 -5.52 3.06 0.49
N SER A 78 -5.52 3.48 -0.77
CA SER A 78 -4.58 2.99 -1.79
C SER A 78 -3.75 4.14 -2.37
N ARG A 79 -2.62 3.79 -3.01
CA ARG A 79 -1.83 4.76 -3.78
C ARG A 79 -2.54 5.25 -5.03
N GLY A 80 -3.40 4.39 -5.60
CA GLY A 80 -3.96 4.54 -6.93
C GLY A 80 -2.88 4.46 -8.02
N TYR A 81 -2.38 3.26 -8.28
CA TYR A 81 -1.32 3.02 -9.27
C TYR A 81 -1.75 3.49 -10.67
N LYS A 82 -0.81 4.02 -11.47
CA LYS A 82 -1.02 4.55 -12.84
C LYS A 82 -2.08 5.65 -13.02
N ARG A 83 -2.67 6.19 -11.94
CA ARG A 83 -3.60 7.32 -12.05
C ARG A 83 -2.91 8.61 -12.50
N LYS A 84 -3.64 9.44 -13.25
CA LYS A 84 -3.16 10.76 -13.70
C LYS A 84 -3.32 11.85 -12.64
N SER A 85 -4.25 11.69 -11.71
CA SER A 85 -4.46 12.64 -10.62
C SER A 85 -3.29 12.64 -9.64
N LYS A 86 -2.98 13.81 -9.09
CA LYS A 86 -1.93 13.97 -8.06
C LYS A 86 -2.50 14.21 -6.67
N SER A 87 -3.72 14.73 -6.58
CA SER A 87 -4.42 15.03 -5.33
C SER A 87 -5.11 13.80 -4.74
N LEU A 88 -5.51 13.93 -3.47
CA LEU A 88 -6.44 13.02 -2.81
C LEU A 88 -7.72 12.91 -3.63
N GLN A 89 -8.23 11.69 -3.83
CA GLN A 89 -9.56 11.48 -4.40
C GLN A 89 -10.31 10.43 -3.57
N VAL A 90 -11.58 10.68 -3.30
CA VAL A 90 -12.52 9.66 -2.83
C VAL A 90 -13.06 8.92 -4.04
N VAL A 91 -12.99 7.60 -4.02
CA VAL A 91 -13.43 6.76 -5.14
C VAL A 91 -14.94 6.53 -5.03
N GLY A 92 -15.68 6.94 -6.05
CA GLY A 92 -17.09 6.64 -6.24
C GLY A 92 -17.28 5.54 -7.29
N VAL A 93 -18.47 4.93 -7.31
CA VAL A 93 -18.82 3.88 -8.29
C VAL A 93 -18.78 4.37 -9.74
N ASN A 94 -18.95 5.68 -9.96
CA ASN A 94 -18.90 6.33 -11.27
C ASN A 94 -17.57 7.06 -11.53
N SER A 95 -16.54 6.82 -10.71
CA SER A 95 -15.25 7.48 -10.89
C SER A 95 -14.52 6.99 -12.14
N ASP A 96 -13.86 7.91 -12.84
CA ASP A 96 -13.00 7.58 -13.98
C ASP A 96 -11.73 6.84 -13.50
N VAL A 97 -11.51 5.63 -14.04
CA VAL A 97 -10.32 4.80 -13.81
C VAL A 97 -9.03 5.60 -13.98
N LYS A 98 -8.96 6.51 -14.97
CA LYS A 98 -7.75 7.33 -15.21
C LYS A 98 -7.44 8.25 -14.03
N ARG A 99 -8.43 8.59 -13.21
CA ARG A 99 -8.29 9.48 -12.04
C ARG A 99 -8.02 8.72 -10.75
N VAL A 100 -8.62 7.55 -10.56
CA VAL A 100 -8.57 6.83 -9.28
C VAL A 100 -7.66 5.59 -9.30
N GLY A 101 -7.42 5.02 -10.48
CA GLY A 101 -6.76 3.73 -10.66
C GLY A 101 -7.77 2.61 -10.87
N ASP A 102 -7.33 1.51 -11.46
CA ASP A 102 -8.10 0.30 -11.71
C ASP A 102 -8.41 -0.46 -10.42
N GLU A 103 -7.39 -0.77 -9.61
CA GLU A 103 -7.56 -1.55 -8.37
C GLU A 103 -8.48 -0.86 -7.34
N PRO A 104 -8.35 0.45 -7.05
CA PRO A 104 -9.24 1.12 -6.10
C PRO A 104 -10.69 1.20 -6.60
N LEU A 105 -10.88 1.38 -7.92
CA LEU A 105 -12.22 1.39 -8.51
C LEU A 105 -12.85 0.00 -8.45
N GLN A 106 -12.08 -1.05 -8.73
CA GLN A 106 -12.55 -2.44 -8.61
C GLN A 106 -13.06 -2.74 -7.19
N ILE A 107 -12.27 -2.37 -6.16
CA ILE A 107 -12.68 -2.52 -4.76
C ILE A 107 -13.98 -1.74 -4.51
N LYS A 108 -14.05 -0.48 -4.97
CA LYS A 108 -15.25 0.35 -4.76
C LYS A 108 -16.49 -0.21 -5.45
N LEU A 109 -16.35 -0.78 -6.64
CA LEU A 109 -17.47 -1.40 -7.37
C LEU A 109 -17.97 -2.66 -6.68
N LYS A 110 -17.05 -3.48 -6.13
CA LYS A 110 -17.40 -4.72 -5.41
C LYS A 110 -17.94 -4.46 -4.01
N TYR A 111 -17.48 -3.39 -3.36
CA TYR A 111 -17.92 -2.96 -2.03
C TYR A 111 -18.41 -1.50 -2.06
N PRO A 112 -19.61 -1.22 -2.62
CA PRO A 112 -20.11 0.14 -2.82
C PRO A 112 -20.24 0.97 -1.53
N ASN A 113 -20.48 0.29 -0.40
CA ASN A 113 -20.65 0.91 0.91
C ASN A 113 -19.31 1.20 1.61
N THR A 114 -18.20 0.67 1.11
CA THR A 114 -16.86 0.92 1.67
C THR A 114 -16.32 2.25 1.16
N THR A 115 -15.77 3.05 2.07
CA THR A 115 -15.04 4.27 1.70
C THR A 115 -13.67 3.87 1.16
N VAL A 116 -13.38 4.27 -0.09
CA VAL A 116 -12.08 4.02 -0.73
C VAL A 116 -11.47 5.37 -1.06
N VAL A 117 -10.26 5.64 -0.57
CA VAL A 117 -9.52 6.88 -0.78
C VAL A 117 -8.20 6.57 -1.46
N VAL A 118 -7.83 7.40 -2.42
CA VAL A 118 -6.56 7.27 -3.14
C VAL A 118 -5.70 8.51 -2.95
N ASP A 119 -4.50 8.30 -2.41
CA ASP A 119 -3.49 9.33 -2.20
C ASP A 119 -2.07 8.73 -2.25
N ARG A 120 -1.11 9.52 -2.75
CA ARG A 120 0.31 9.17 -2.68
C ARG A 120 0.81 9.23 -1.24
N ASP A 121 0.35 10.21 -0.47
CA ASP A 121 0.62 10.32 0.96
C ASP A 121 -0.52 9.68 1.75
N ARG A 122 -0.24 8.51 2.34
CA ARG A 122 -1.26 7.77 3.12
C ARG A 122 -1.64 8.54 4.37
N ARG A 123 -0.73 9.34 4.93
CA ARG A 123 -1.03 10.17 6.10
C ARG A 123 -2.14 11.16 5.78
N ASN A 124 -2.03 11.83 4.64
CA ASN A 124 -3.04 12.79 4.18
C ASN A 124 -4.40 12.10 3.97
N ALA A 125 -4.41 10.91 3.37
CA ALA A 125 -5.65 10.14 3.20
C ALA A 125 -6.28 9.72 4.54
N ILE A 126 -5.49 9.25 5.50
CA ILE A 126 -5.99 8.87 6.83
C ILE A 126 -6.49 10.11 7.59
N GLU A 127 -5.74 11.20 7.55
CA GLU A 127 -6.13 12.47 8.19
C GLU A 127 -7.43 13.01 7.60
N TYR A 128 -7.60 12.93 6.28
CA TYR A 128 -8.85 13.27 5.61
C TYR A 128 -10.03 12.41 6.10
N LEU A 129 -9.82 11.10 6.28
CA LEU A 129 -10.84 10.19 6.79
C LEU A 129 -11.23 10.49 8.24
N LEU A 130 -10.25 10.82 9.07
CA LEU A 130 -10.45 11.13 10.50
C LEU A 130 -10.97 12.56 10.74
N ALA A 131 -10.85 13.45 9.76
CA ALA A 131 -11.42 14.79 9.80
C ALA A 131 -12.91 14.84 9.44
N GLN A 132 -13.50 13.71 9.00
CA GLN A 132 -14.93 13.63 8.73
C GLN A 132 -15.75 13.61 10.03
N ASP A 133 -17.06 13.84 9.91
CA ASP A 133 -18.01 13.65 11.01
C ASP A 133 -17.86 12.27 11.64
N ILE A 134 -18.05 12.17 12.96
CA ILE A 134 -17.82 10.95 13.76
C ILE A 134 -18.58 9.75 13.17
N ASP A 135 -19.80 9.97 12.67
CA ASP A 135 -20.62 8.91 12.07
C ASP A 135 -20.04 8.38 10.74
N LEU A 136 -19.23 9.17 10.05
CA LEU A 136 -18.57 8.83 8.79
C LEU A 136 -17.13 8.32 8.98
N GLN A 137 -16.56 8.48 10.18
CA GLN A 137 -15.22 7.99 10.46
C GLN A 137 -15.18 6.45 10.40
N PRO A 138 -14.09 5.89 9.83
CA PRO A 138 -13.89 4.45 9.83
C PRO A 138 -13.46 3.96 11.21
N ASP A 139 -13.94 2.80 11.60
CA ASP A 139 -13.45 2.06 12.77
C ASP A 139 -12.10 1.40 12.47
N VAL A 140 -11.82 1.07 11.21
CA VAL A 140 -10.57 0.41 10.78
C VAL A 140 -10.14 0.94 9.41
N VAL A 141 -8.84 1.18 9.23
CA VAL A 141 -8.26 1.55 7.94
C VAL A 141 -7.39 0.42 7.38
N LEU A 142 -7.70 -0.01 6.16
CA LEU A 142 -6.87 -0.93 5.36
C LEU A 142 -5.94 -0.13 4.45
N LEU A 143 -4.64 -0.31 4.59
CA LEU A 143 -3.65 0.25 3.67
C LEU A 143 -3.29 -0.75 2.59
N ASP A 144 -3.59 -0.39 1.35
CA ASP A 144 -3.14 -1.08 0.17
C ASP A 144 -1.72 -0.63 -0.23
N ASP A 145 -0.82 -1.61 -0.31
CA ASP A 145 0.59 -1.42 -0.66
C ASP A 145 1.32 -0.46 0.30
N GLY A 146 1.01 -0.58 1.60
CA GLY A 146 1.51 0.30 2.64
C GLY A 146 2.89 -0.06 3.20
N TYR A 147 3.43 -1.26 2.92
CA TYR A 147 4.63 -1.75 3.60
C TYR A 147 5.87 -0.88 3.38
N GLN A 148 6.05 -0.36 2.16
CA GLN A 148 7.14 0.57 1.84
C GLN A 148 6.90 2.00 2.38
N HIS A 149 5.67 2.29 2.82
CA HIS A 149 5.25 3.58 3.35
C HIS A 149 5.38 3.62 4.89
N ARG A 150 6.63 3.54 5.37
CA ARG A 150 6.99 3.53 6.80
C ARG A 150 6.61 4.79 7.59
N TYR A 151 6.06 5.83 6.95
CA TYR A 151 5.61 7.06 7.61
C TYR A 151 4.31 6.88 8.41
N VAL A 152 3.54 5.83 8.13
CA VAL A 152 2.39 5.44 8.93
C VAL A 152 2.79 4.20 9.73
N LYS A 153 2.56 4.21 11.04
CA LYS A 153 2.80 3.05 11.89
C LYS A 153 1.52 2.19 11.92
N PRO A 154 1.51 1.02 11.28
CA PRO A 154 0.36 0.14 11.30
C PRO A 154 0.23 -0.55 12.65
N SER A 155 -1.01 -0.80 13.08
CA SER A 155 -1.31 -1.67 14.23
C SER A 155 -1.03 -3.14 13.90
N MET A 156 -1.20 -3.52 12.63
CA MET A 156 -0.91 -4.85 12.11
C MET A 156 -0.41 -4.78 10.66
N SER A 157 0.59 -5.57 10.32
CA SER A 157 1.11 -5.72 8.95
C SER A 157 0.93 -7.15 8.46
N VAL A 158 0.26 -7.31 7.32
CA VAL A 158 0.12 -8.57 6.59
C VAL A 158 1.01 -8.50 5.35
N LEU A 159 2.07 -9.32 5.36
CA LEU A 159 3.03 -9.41 4.26
C LEU A 159 2.74 -10.66 3.43
N LEU A 160 2.50 -10.45 2.14
CA LEU A 160 2.33 -11.53 1.18
C LEU A 160 3.66 -11.90 0.56
N VAL A 161 3.95 -13.20 0.56
CA VAL A 161 5.12 -13.81 -0.05
C VAL A 161 4.65 -14.77 -1.14
N ASP A 162 5.24 -14.66 -2.32
CA ASP A 162 4.96 -15.59 -3.42
C ASP A 162 5.58 -16.97 -3.09
N SER A 163 4.76 -18.02 -3.10
CA SER A 163 5.22 -19.39 -2.83
C SER A 163 6.23 -19.90 -3.85
N ASN A 164 6.21 -19.37 -5.08
CA ASN A 164 7.14 -19.75 -6.14
C ASN A 164 8.44 -18.93 -6.16
N ARG A 165 8.53 -17.89 -5.32
CA ARG A 165 9.72 -17.05 -5.16
C ARG A 165 9.92 -16.74 -3.68
N PRO A 166 10.49 -17.70 -2.94
CA PRO A 166 10.73 -17.49 -1.52
C PRO A 166 11.74 -16.35 -1.31
N VAL A 167 11.46 -15.47 -0.35
CA VAL A 167 12.30 -14.29 -0.05
C VAL A 167 13.75 -14.67 0.27
N PHE A 168 13.98 -15.88 0.78
CA PHE A 168 15.31 -16.39 1.14
C PHE A 168 16.16 -16.85 -0.06
N GLU A 169 15.59 -16.97 -1.25
CA GLU A 169 16.34 -17.29 -2.48
C GLU A 169 16.73 -16.04 -3.27
N ASP A 170 16.24 -14.87 -2.88
CA ASP A 170 16.51 -13.61 -3.58
C ASP A 170 17.95 -13.15 -3.31
N LYS A 171 18.73 -12.97 -4.38
CA LYS A 171 20.11 -12.49 -4.33
C LYS A 171 20.17 -11.14 -5.02
N LEU A 172 20.74 -10.15 -4.32
CA LEU A 172 21.07 -8.82 -4.87
C LEU A 172 21.98 -8.89 -6.11
#